data_AF-A0A1U7M1I6-F1
#
_entry.id   AF-A0A1U7M1I6-F1
#
_cell.length_a   1.000
_cell.length_b   1.000
_cell.length_c   1.000
_cell.angle_alpha   90.00
_cell.angle_beta   90.00
_cell.angle_gamma   90.00
#
_symmetry.space_group_name_H-M   'P 1'
#
loop_
_entity.id
_entity.type
_entity.pdbx_description
1 polymer ?
#
loop_
_entity_poly.entity_id
_entity_poly.type
_entity_poly.pdbx_seq_one_letter_code
_entity_poly.pdbx_strand_id
1 'polypeptide(L)' 'MKLFGNLKVIDNEIHLGKYSMSYLKEKYGTPLYIVDEDFFRENIRKFKRLYNICWGVNL' A
#
# COMPACT_ATOMS: atom_id res chain seq x y z
N MET A 1 15.92 -1.71 3.65
CA MET A 1 14.65 -0.98 3.85
C MET A 1 13.54 -1.98 4.12
N LYS A 2 12.55 -1.63 4.96
CA LYS A 2 11.34 -2.44 5.14
C LYS A 2 10.31 -2.02 4.08
N LEU A 3 9.79 -2.98 3.31
CA LEU A 3 8.73 -2.75 2.34
C LEU A 3 7.35 -2.88 3.01
N PHE A 4 6.35 -2.18 2.48
CA PHE A 4 4.99 -2.17 3.01
C PHE A 4 3.98 -2.55 1.93
N GLY A 5 2.86 -3.13 2.34
CA GLY A 5 1.79 -3.54 1.43
C GLY A 5 2.27 -4.52 0.37
N ASN A 6 1.96 -4.21 -0.88
CA ASN A 6 2.26 -5.00 -2.07
C ASN A 6 3.59 -4.61 -2.74
N LEU A 7 4.45 -3.84 -2.06
CA LEU A 7 5.78 -3.52 -2.56
C LEU A 7 6.72 -4.73 -2.46
N LYS A 8 7.39 -5.05 -3.56
CA LYS A 8 8.38 -6.13 -3.65
C LYS A 8 9.62 -5.64 -4.37
N VAL A 9 10.77 -6.23 -4.06
CA VAL A 9 11.98 -6.07 -4.86
C VAL A 9 12.10 -7.29 -5.76
N ILE A 10 12.13 -7.07 -7.06
CA ILE A 10 12.30 -8.09 -8.10
C ILE A 10 13.42 -7.57 -9.00
N ASP A 11 14.46 -8.37 -9.23
CA ASP A 11 15.60 -7.99 -10.08
C ASP A 11 16.21 -6.61 -9.74
N ASN A 12 16.31 -6.33 -8.44
CA ASN A 12 16.83 -5.06 -7.89
C ASN A 12 15.99 -3.81 -8.25
N GLU A 13 14.77 -3.99 -8.75
CA GLU A 13 13.78 -2.94 -8.98
C GLU A 13 12.62 -3.05 -7.98
N ILE A 14 12.03 -1.90 -7.62
CA ILE A 14 10.81 -1.88 -6.79
C ILE A 14 9.60 -2.09 -7.68
N HIS A 15 8.73 -3.02 -7.27
CA HIS A 15 7.45 -3.30 -7.91
C HIS A 15 6.31 -3.05 -6.93
N LEU A 16 5.21 -2.49 -7.42
CA LEU A 16 3.93 -2.47 -6.72
C LEU A 16 2.96 -3.40 -7.44
N GLY A 17 2.66 -4.54 -6.81
CA GLY A 17 1.90 -5.61 -7.45
C GLY A 17 2.64 -6.14 -8.69
N LYS A 18 2.04 -5.96 -9.87
CA LYS A 18 2.61 -6.42 -11.15
C LYS A 18 3.38 -5.34 -11.93
N TYR A 19 3.43 -4.10 -11.43
CA TYR A 19 4.04 -2.99 -12.13
C TYR A 19 5.36 -2.59 -11.49
N SER A 20 6.40 -2.38 -12.29
CA SER A 20 7.67 -1.83 -11.83
C SER A 20 7.60 -0.31 -11.69
N MET A 21 8.41 0.28 -10.82
CA MET A 21 8.44 1.73 -10.64
C MET A 21 8.95 2.45 -11.91
N SER A 22 9.86 1.84 -12.68
CA SER A 22 10.33 2.43 -13.95
C SER A 22 9.22 2.48 -14.98
N TYR A 23 8.42 1.40 -15.11
CA TYR A 23 7.26 1.39 -15.99
C TYR A 23 6.26 2.51 -15.64
N LEU A 24 5.97 2.69 -14.34
CA LEU A 24 5.03 3.73 -13.90
C LEU A 24 5.58 5.13 -14.13
N LYS A 25 6.89 5.34 -13.91
CA LYS A 25 7.59 6.59 -14.21
C LYS A 25 7.49 6.95 -15.69
N GLU A 26 7.78 6.01 -16.58
CA GLU A 26 7.73 6.25 -18.04
C GLU A 26 6.30 6.53 -18.52
N LYS A 27 5.33 5.81 -17.95
CA LYS A 27 3.94 5.92 -18.37
C LYS A 27 3.22 7.18 -17.88
N TYR A 28 3.48 7.61 -16.66
CA TYR A 28 2.73 8.69 -16.00
C TYR A 28 3.57 9.94 -15.71
N GLY A 29 4.88 9.89 -15.95
CA GLY A 29 5.80 10.98 -15.67
C GLY A 29 6.11 11.16 -14.18
N THR A 30 6.78 12.25 -13.83
CA THR A 30 7.13 12.59 -12.44
C THR A 30 6.90 14.09 -12.18
N PRO A 31 6.51 14.49 -10.95
CA PRO A 31 6.35 13.66 -9.76
C PRO A 31 5.09 12.79 -9.80
N LEU A 32 5.21 11.54 -9.30
CA LEU A 32 4.12 10.56 -9.32
C LEU A 32 3.90 10.01 -7.91
N TYR A 33 2.72 10.24 -7.35
CA TYR A 33 2.28 9.63 -6.11
C TYR A 33 1.42 8.42 -6.42
N ILE A 34 1.74 7.30 -5.77
CA ILE A 34 1.04 6.03 -5.94
C ILE A 34 0.57 5.55 -4.58
N VAL A 35 -0.68 5.14 -4.49
CA VAL A 35 -1.29 4.58 -3.28
C VAL A 35 -1.61 3.11 -3.51
N ASP A 36 -1.15 2.27 -2.59
CA ASP A 36 -1.57 0.87 -2.51
C ASP A 36 -2.93 0.80 -1.81
N GLU A 37 -4.00 0.66 -2.59
CA GLU A 37 -5.37 0.63 -2.09
C GLU A 37 -5.60 -0.51 -1.08
N ASP A 38 -5.04 -1.69 -1.35
CA ASP A 38 -5.24 -2.86 -0.48
C ASP A 38 -4.60 -2.62 0.88
N PHE A 39 -3.35 -2.14 0.89
CA PHE A 39 -2.65 -1.79 2.12
C PHE A 39 -3.37 -0.66 2.88
N PHE A 40 -3.86 0.35 2.16
CA PHE A 40 -4.59 1.46 2.77
C PHE A 40 -5.90 0.98 3.42
N ARG A 41 -6.68 0.16 2.73
CA ARG A 41 -7.93 -0.42 3.25
C ARG A 41 -7.68 -1.37 4.42
N GLU A 42 -6.62 -2.17 4.37
CA GLU A 42 -6.26 -3.07 5.46
C GLU A 42 -5.96 -2.28 6.74
N ASN A 43 -5.23 -1.17 6.64
CA ASN A 43 -4.95 -0.30 7.78
C ASN A 43 -6.22 0.34 8.35
N ILE A 44 -7.16 0.78 7.51
CA ILE A 44 -8.47 1.27 7.96
C ILE A 44 -9.23 0.17 8.73
N ARG A 45 -9.28 -1.06 8.19
CA ARG A 45 -9.97 -2.18 8.84
C ARG A 45 -9.32 -2.53 10.19
N LYS A 46 -7.99 -2.54 10.27
CA LYS A 46 -7.25 -2.75 11.52
C LYS A 46 -7.61 -1.70 12.56
N PHE A 47 -7.64 -0.42 12.16
CA PHE A 47 -7.99 0.66 13.06
C PHE A 47 -9.43 0.56 13.56
N LYS A 48 -10.40 0.32 12.67
CA LYS A 48 -11.80 0.09 13.04
C LYS A 48 -11.95 -1.08 14.01
N ARG A 49 -11.27 -2.20 13.76
CA ARG A 49 -11.31 -3.36 14.65
C ARG A 49 -10.76 -3.03 16.04
N LEU A 50 -9.63 -2.33 16.12
CA LEU A 50 -9.06 -1.90 17.40
C LEU A 50 -9.99 -0.95 18.14
N TYR A 51 -10.61 -0.02 17.43
CA TYR A 51 -11.60 0.89 17.99
C TYR A 51 -12.80 0.13 18.57
N ASN A 52 -13.38 -0.81 17.82
CA ASN A 52 -14.51 -1.62 18.30
C ASN A 52 -14.15 -2.46 19.53
N ILE A 53 -12.96 -3.06 19.57
CA ILE A 53 -12.48 -3.85 20.71
C ILE A 53 -12.29 -2.96 21.95
N CYS A 54 -11.67 -1.78 21.79
CA CYS A 54 -11.32 -0.93 22.92
C CYS A 54 -12.53 -0.22 23.54
N TRP A 55 -13.55 0.09 22.74
CA TRP A 55 -14.70 0.91 23.17
C TRP A 55 -16.01 0.12 23.25
N GLY A 56 -16.01 -1.19 22.94
CA GLY A 56 -17.19 -2.04 23.03
C GLY A 56 -18.33 -1.64 22.07
N VAL A 57 -18.01 -0.92 21.00
CA VAL A 57 -18.99 -0.42 20.01
C VAL A 57 -18.97 -1.34 18.78
N ASN A 58 -20.13 -1.78 18.32
CA ASN A 58 -20.26 -2.59 17.10
C ASN A 58 -20.68 -1.68 15.94
N LEU A 59 -19.69 -1.10 15.23
CA LEU A 59 -19.86 -0.28 14.03
C LEU A 59 -19.92 -1.12 12.75
#